data_AF-A0A091LDL0-F1
#
_entry.id   AF-A0A091LDL0-F1
#
_cell.length_a   1.000
_cell.length_b   1.000
_cell.length_c   1.000
_cell.angle_alpha   90.00
_cell.angle_beta   90.00
_cell.angle_gamma   90.00
#
_symmetry.space_group_name_H-M   'P 1'
#
loop_
_entity.id
_entity.type
_entity.pdbx_description
1 polymer ?
#
loop_
_entity_poly.entity_id
_entity_poly.type
_entity_poly.pdbx_seq_one_letter_code
_entity_poly.pdbx_strand_id
1 'polypeptide(L)'
;QLAKEQHIRSENYTVFNILSNGGIECSNSLEDECDTEIPGQALIYRPARQHIYSVLLESGKDGAYPVVKEWFVYFGNPLQQPELIQPVQPSIPGGTPNLKTLWFAKGPDVEKQRYSTFLACFHLQDGMEELQALEAPVAAFCCLLVYLMMQVSSLSLEDLNAFVALILCLKGKSAAQLAGLQV
;
A
#
# COMPACT_ATOMS: atom_id res chain seq x y z
N GLN A 1 5.98 -11.39 16.87
CA GLN A 1 7.37 -11.07 17.24
C GLN A 1 8.03 -10.14 16.22
N LEU A 2 8.21 -10.56 14.96
CA LEU A 2 8.86 -9.72 13.92
C LEU A 2 8.24 -8.32 13.75
N ALA A 3 6.91 -8.21 13.65
CA ALA A 3 6.22 -6.91 13.52
C ALA A 3 6.58 -5.93 14.66
N LYS A 4 6.67 -6.45 15.90
CA LYS A 4 7.03 -5.68 17.08
C LYS A 4 8.48 -5.19 17.01
N GLU A 5 9.39 -6.04 16.55
CA GLU A 5 10.81 -5.70 16.39
C GLU A 5 11.02 -4.65 15.28
N GLN A 6 10.31 -4.77 14.16
CA GLN A 6 10.30 -3.75 13.10
C GLN A 6 9.74 -2.42 13.60
N HIS A 7 8.67 -2.45 14.40
CA HIS A 7 8.13 -1.25 15.03
C HIS A 7 9.13 -0.58 15.99
N ILE A 8 9.78 -1.35 16.88
CA ILE A 8 10.80 -0.83 17.81
C ILE A 8 11.98 -0.19 17.08
N ARG A 9 12.33 -0.71 15.90
CA ARG A 9 13.38 -0.15 15.03
C ARG A 9 12.88 0.98 14.11
N SER A 10 11.62 1.41 14.25
CA SER A 10 10.98 2.40 13.39
C SER A 10 10.94 2.02 11.90
N GLU A 11 10.97 0.73 11.59
CA GLU A 11 10.92 0.21 10.22
C GLU A 11 9.47 0.00 9.75
N ASN A 12 8.56 -0.36 10.67
CA ASN A 12 7.15 -0.60 10.32
C ASN A 12 6.22 -0.46 11.53
N TYR A 13 5.65 0.73 11.71
CA TYR A 13 4.61 0.97 12.72
C TYR A 13 3.25 0.38 12.30
N THR A 14 2.88 0.57 11.04
CA THR A 14 1.53 0.28 10.53
C THR A 14 1.13 -1.17 10.70
N VAL A 15 1.98 -2.11 10.27
CA VAL A 15 1.68 -3.55 10.37
C VAL A 15 1.57 -3.98 11.84
N PHE A 16 2.45 -3.47 12.71
CA PHE A 16 2.38 -3.77 14.14
C PHE A 16 1.07 -3.28 14.77
N ASN A 17 0.66 -2.05 14.45
CA ASN A 17 -0.56 -1.45 15.02
C ASN A 17 -1.82 -2.19 14.54
N ILE A 18 -1.88 -2.57 13.27
CA ILE A 18 -3.00 -3.39 12.74
C ILE A 18 -3.05 -4.74 13.46
N LEU A 19 -1.92 -5.44 13.58
CA LEU A 19 -1.87 -6.77 14.19
C LEU A 19 -2.15 -6.76 15.70
N SER A 20 -1.80 -5.67 16.40
CA SER A 20 -1.91 -5.59 17.86
C SER A 20 -3.19 -4.90 18.34
N ASN A 21 -3.59 -3.84 17.64
CA ASN A 21 -4.67 -2.94 18.05
C ASN A 21 -5.86 -2.94 17.08
N GLY A 22 -5.74 -3.59 15.92
CA GLY A 22 -6.81 -3.65 14.92
C GLY A 22 -7.13 -2.29 14.32
N GLY A 23 -6.17 -1.38 14.25
CA GLY A 23 -6.41 -0.02 13.78
C GLY A 23 -5.20 0.67 13.16
N ILE A 24 -5.48 1.76 12.47
CA ILE A 24 -4.51 2.62 11.81
C ILE A 24 -5.06 4.05 11.79
N GLU A 25 -4.15 5.02 11.80
CA GLU A 25 -4.50 6.44 11.73
C GLU A 25 -3.62 7.17 10.71
N CYS A 26 -4.22 8.17 10.07
CA CYS A 26 -3.56 9.17 9.24
C CYS A 26 -4.32 10.48 9.49
N SER A 27 -3.87 11.25 10.47
CA SER A 27 -4.56 12.43 10.96
C SER A 27 -4.15 13.73 10.27
N ASN A 28 -3.27 13.65 9.26
CA ASN A 28 -2.80 14.77 8.48
C ASN A 28 -3.10 14.55 6.99
N SER A 29 -3.58 15.59 6.33
CA SER A 29 -3.65 15.65 4.87
C SER A 29 -3.11 17.00 4.40
N LEU A 30 -2.49 16.99 3.22
CA LEU A 30 -2.06 18.19 2.50
C LEU A 30 -3.08 18.57 1.39
N GLU A 31 -4.24 17.91 1.38
CA GLU A 31 -5.30 18.10 0.40
C GLU A 31 -6.05 19.40 0.65
N ASP A 32 -6.44 20.06 -0.44
CA ASP A 32 -7.33 21.21 -0.39
C ASP A 32 -8.77 20.73 -0.13
N GLU A 33 -9.39 21.21 0.94
CA GLU A 33 -10.78 20.89 1.27
C GLU A 33 -11.79 21.47 0.27
N CYS A 34 -11.38 22.47 -0.52
CA CYS A 34 -12.21 23.09 -1.54
C CYS A 34 -12.15 22.35 -2.88
N ASP A 35 -11.14 21.49 -3.09
CA ASP A 35 -11.00 20.70 -4.29
C ASP A 35 -11.80 19.39 -4.15
N THR A 36 -12.85 19.28 -4.96
CA THR A 36 -13.71 18.09 -5.00
C THR A 36 -13.53 17.30 -6.29
N GLU A 37 -12.55 17.65 -7.14
CA GLU A 37 -12.33 17.00 -8.43
C GLU A 37 -11.73 15.60 -8.24
N ILE A 38 -10.84 15.46 -7.26
CA ILE A 38 -10.19 14.20 -6.90
C ILE A 38 -10.58 13.83 -5.45
N PRO A 39 -11.02 12.58 -5.18
CA PRO A 39 -11.28 12.15 -3.81
C PRO A 39 -10.02 12.20 -2.95
N GLY A 40 -10.16 12.42 -1.64
CA GLY A 40 -9.01 12.36 -0.73
C GLY A 40 -8.31 10.98 -0.77
N GLN A 41 -7.01 10.97 -0.53
CA GLN A 41 -6.11 9.80 -0.51
C GLN A 41 -6.64 8.69 0.39
N ALA A 42 -7.29 9.07 1.49
CA ALA A 42 -7.92 8.14 2.41
C ALA A 42 -8.92 7.26 1.67
N LEU A 43 -9.71 7.84 0.78
CA LEU A 43 -10.71 7.15 -0.04
C LEU A 43 -10.06 6.46 -1.23
N ILE A 44 -9.16 7.14 -1.95
CA ILE A 44 -8.46 6.59 -3.13
C ILE A 44 -7.77 5.26 -2.78
N TYR A 45 -7.03 5.21 -1.67
CA TYR A 45 -6.27 4.01 -1.30
C TYR A 45 -7.03 3.03 -0.43
N ARG A 46 -8.29 3.31 -0.05
CA ARG A 46 -9.09 2.40 0.79
C ARG A 46 -9.23 1.01 0.18
N PRO A 47 -9.53 0.84 -1.12
CA PRO A 47 -9.63 -0.50 -1.72
C PRO A 47 -8.33 -1.29 -1.59
N ALA A 48 -7.16 -0.65 -1.81
CA ALA A 48 -5.88 -1.31 -1.64
C ALA A 48 -5.64 -1.73 -0.19
N ARG A 49 -5.95 -0.85 0.77
CA ARG A 49 -5.85 -1.16 2.20
C ARG A 49 -6.75 -2.34 2.61
N GLN A 50 -7.97 -2.42 2.07
CA GLN A 50 -8.87 -3.57 2.32
C GLN A 50 -8.26 -4.90 1.91
N HIS A 51 -7.58 -4.96 0.75
CA HIS A 51 -6.86 -6.16 0.34
C HIS A 51 -5.66 -6.45 1.24
N ILE A 52 -4.88 -5.43 1.58
CA ILE A 52 -3.73 -5.56 2.47
C ILE A 52 -4.17 -6.11 3.84
N TYR A 53 -5.29 -5.65 4.38
CA TYR A 53 -5.81 -6.17 5.65
C TYR A 53 -6.12 -7.66 5.59
N SER A 54 -6.62 -8.17 4.46
CA SER A 54 -6.90 -9.60 4.28
C SER A 54 -5.62 -10.46 4.20
N VAL A 55 -4.50 -9.84 3.83
CA VAL A 55 -3.17 -10.48 3.82
C VAL A 55 -2.56 -10.45 5.23
N LEU A 56 -2.73 -9.34 5.95
CA LEU A 56 -2.16 -9.15 7.28
C LEU A 56 -2.91 -9.95 8.36
N LEU A 57 -4.24 -9.98 8.29
CA LEU A 57 -5.11 -10.59 9.27
C LEU A 57 -5.51 -12.00 8.81
N GLU A 58 -5.47 -12.98 9.72
CA GLU A 58 -6.00 -14.31 9.44
C GLU A 58 -7.53 -14.29 9.58
N SER A 59 -8.24 -15.03 8.72
CA SER A 59 -9.69 -15.21 8.86
C SER A 59 -10.01 -16.06 10.09
N GLY A 60 -11.15 -15.77 10.72
CA GLY A 60 -11.71 -16.57 11.80
C GLY A 60 -12.14 -17.97 11.34
N LYS A 61 -12.55 -18.80 12.31
CA LYS A 61 -13.05 -20.17 12.03
C LYS A 61 -14.32 -20.18 11.18
N ASP A 62 -15.06 -19.08 11.18
CA ASP A 62 -16.25 -18.80 10.39
C ASP A 62 -15.92 -18.21 9.00
N GLY A 63 -14.62 -18.01 8.69
CA GLY A 63 -14.16 -17.39 7.46
C GLY A 63 -14.23 -15.86 7.47
N ALA A 64 -14.71 -15.24 8.54
CA ALA A 64 -14.82 -13.78 8.64
C ALA A 64 -13.47 -13.15 9.02
N TYR A 65 -13.13 -12.04 8.37
CA TYR A 65 -11.95 -11.26 8.74
C TYR A 65 -12.27 -10.26 9.84
N PRO A 66 -11.36 -10.02 10.80
CA PRO A 66 -11.49 -8.94 11.76
C PRO A 66 -11.57 -7.58 11.04
N VAL A 67 -12.50 -6.74 11.48
CA VAL A 67 -12.64 -5.36 11.01
C VAL A 67 -11.46 -4.52 11.49
N VAL A 68 -10.97 -3.63 10.62
CA VAL A 68 -9.93 -2.65 10.96
C VAL A 68 -10.56 -1.29 11.22
N LYS A 69 -10.13 -0.61 12.28
CA LYS A 69 -10.55 0.75 12.64
C LYS A 69 -9.63 1.76 11.95
N GLU A 70 -10.15 2.51 11.00
CA GLU A 70 -9.42 3.60 10.32
C GLU A 70 -9.77 4.97 10.92
N TRP A 71 -8.73 5.75 11.25
CA TRP A 71 -8.82 7.16 11.61
C TRP A 71 -8.12 8.00 10.54
N PHE A 72 -8.76 8.17 9.39
CA PHE A 72 -8.18 8.89 8.26
C PHE A 72 -8.89 10.21 8.03
N VAL A 73 -8.14 11.31 8.04
CA VAL A 73 -8.68 12.63 7.68
C VAL A 73 -8.93 12.69 6.17
N TYR A 74 -10.09 13.22 5.79
CA TYR A 74 -10.44 13.62 4.42
C TYR A 74 -11.67 14.53 4.48
N PHE A 75 -12.01 15.18 3.36
CA PHE A 75 -13.17 16.06 3.27
C PHE A 75 -14.46 15.35 3.74
N GLY A 76 -15.10 15.93 4.77
CA GLY A 76 -16.34 15.39 5.35
C GLY A 76 -16.15 14.33 6.44
N ASN A 77 -14.92 13.92 6.79
CA ASN A 77 -14.68 13.05 7.95
C ASN A 77 -14.15 13.84 9.16
N PRO A 78 -14.98 14.10 10.19
CA PRO A 78 -14.58 14.89 11.35
C PRO A 78 -13.73 14.12 12.37
N LEU A 79 -13.39 12.84 12.10
CA LEU A 79 -12.63 11.96 13.01
C LEU A 79 -13.24 11.83 14.42
N GLN A 80 -14.57 11.86 14.54
CA GLN A 80 -15.26 11.65 15.82
C GLN A 80 -15.31 10.18 16.24
N GLN A 81 -15.34 9.28 15.25
CA GLN A 81 -15.34 7.83 15.43
C GLN A 81 -14.52 7.20 14.30
N PRO A 82 -13.92 6.01 14.52
CA PRO A 82 -13.21 5.33 13.45
C PRO A 82 -14.18 4.79 12.43
N GLU A 83 -13.78 4.80 11.17
CA GLU A 83 -14.44 4.02 10.14
C GLU A 83 -14.09 2.54 10.30
N LEU A 84 -15.10 1.69 10.17
CA LEU A 84 -14.98 0.25 10.30
C LEU A 84 -14.79 -0.37 8.92
N ILE A 85 -13.57 -0.75 8.61
CA ILE A 85 -13.18 -1.23 7.30
C ILE A 85 -13.10 -2.75 7.30
N GLN A 86 -13.93 -3.38 6.46
CA GLN A 86 -13.92 -4.81 6.26
C GLN A 86 -12.79 -5.20 5.29
N PRO A 87 -11.90 -6.14 5.66
CA PRO A 87 -10.95 -6.70 4.71
C PRO A 87 -11.65 -7.40 3.56
N VAL A 88 -11.07 -7.26 2.35
CA VAL A 88 -11.57 -7.87 1.11
C VAL A 88 -10.47 -8.75 0.57
N GLN A 89 -10.77 -10.01 0.23
CA GLN A 89 -9.75 -10.87 -0.35
C GLN A 89 -9.44 -10.44 -1.79
N PRO A 90 -8.16 -10.25 -2.14
CA PRO A 90 -7.78 -10.06 -3.53
C PRO A 90 -7.97 -11.38 -4.32
N SER A 91 -8.27 -11.26 -5.60
CA SER A 91 -8.47 -12.43 -6.47
C SER A 91 -7.13 -13.08 -6.85
N ILE A 92 -6.56 -13.91 -5.98
CA ILE A 92 -5.27 -14.56 -6.23
C ILE A 92 -5.47 -16.04 -6.63
N PRO A 93 -4.97 -16.49 -7.79
CA PRO A 93 -4.95 -17.91 -8.15
C PRO A 93 -4.25 -18.75 -7.09
N GLY A 94 -4.92 -19.76 -6.54
CA GLY A 94 -4.39 -20.60 -5.46
C GLY A 94 -4.61 -20.04 -4.05
N GLY A 95 -5.31 -18.91 -3.92
CA GLY A 95 -5.69 -18.30 -2.64
C GLY A 95 -4.70 -17.27 -2.13
N THR A 96 -5.16 -16.45 -1.18
CA THR A 96 -4.33 -15.39 -0.57
C THR A 96 -3.35 -16.00 0.44
N PRO A 97 -2.03 -15.82 0.28
CA PRO A 97 -1.06 -16.31 1.26
C PRO A 97 -1.16 -15.51 2.57
N ASN A 98 -0.91 -16.19 3.70
CA ASN A 98 -0.84 -15.51 4.99
C ASN A 98 0.49 -14.77 5.18
N LEU A 99 0.49 -13.82 6.12
CA LEU A 99 1.65 -12.99 6.43
C LEU A 99 2.91 -13.78 6.84
N LYS A 100 2.76 -14.92 7.53
CA LYS A 100 3.92 -15.76 7.94
C LYS A 100 4.60 -16.36 6.72
N THR A 101 3.84 -16.87 5.75
CA THR A 101 4.38 -17.35 4.47
C THR A 101 5.13 -16.23 3.76
N LEU A 102 4.51 -15.05 3.64
CA LEU A 102 5.12 -13.91 2.97
C LEU A 102 6.41 -13.44 3.65
N TRP A 103 6.51 -13.46 4.98
CA TRP A 103 7.73 -13.02 5.67
C TRP A 103 8.84 -14.05 5.74
N PHE A 104 8.52 -15.33 5.96
CA PHE A 104 9.52 -16.32 6.36
C PHE A 104 9.83 -17.38 5.31
N ALA A 105 8.93 -17.63 4.36
CA ALA A 105 9.21 -18.60 3.31
C ALA A 105 10.30 -18.07 2.36
N LYS A 106 11.03 -18.99 1.72
CA LYS A 106 12.13 -18.69 0.81
C LYS A 106 12.01 -19.50 -0.47
N GLY A 107 12.61 -19.01 -1.54
CA GLY A 107 12.65 -19.68 -2.83
C GLY A 107 12.02 -18.84 -3.95
N PRO A 108 12.32 -19.17 -5.21
CA PRO A 108 11.86 -18.39 -6.37
C PRO A 108 10.33 -18.32 -6.46
N ASP A 109 9.62 -19.41 -6.13
CA ASP A 109 8.17 -19.44 -6.14
C ASP A 109 7.55 -18.51 -5.09
N VAL A 110 8.22 -18.34 -3.95
CA VAL A 110 7.80 -17.42 -2.89
C VAL A 110 7.97 -15.98 -3.33
N GLU A 111 9.06 -15.62 -4.02
CA GLU A 111 9.23 -14.26 -4.56
C GLU A 111 8.16 -13.95 -5.61
N LYS A 112 7.87 -14.91 -6.50
CA LYS A 112 6.79 -14.78 -7.47
C LYS A 112 5.44 -14.60 -6.76
N GLN A 113 5.19 -15.36 -5.71
CA GLN A 113 3.96 -15.26 -4.91
C GLN A 113 3.85 -13.91 -4.19
N ARG A 114 4.95 -13.39 -3.61
CA ARG A 114 4.99 -12.06 -2.99
C ARG A 114 4.64 -10.97 -4.00
N TYR A 115 5.26 -11.03 -5.18
CA TYR A 115 5.02 -10.05 -6.23
C TYR A 115 3.59 -10.11 -6.76
N SER A 116 3.09 -11.31 -7.05
CA SER A 116 1.69 -11.50 -7.45
C SER A 116 0.69 -11.03 -6.39
N THR A 117 0.95 -11.32 -5.10
CA THR A 117 0.11 -10.85 -3.99
C THR A 117 0.11 -9.33 -3.87
N PHE A 118 1.28 -8.70 -4.05
CA PHE A 118 1.40 -7.25 -4.10
C PHE A 118 0.53 -6.66 -5.22
N LEU A 119 0.70 -7.12 -6.45
CA LEU A 119 -0.09 -6.63 -7.60
C LEU A 119 -1.59 -6.86 -7.39
N ALA A 120 -1.97 -8.00 -6.83
CA ALA A 120 -3.36 -8.33 -6.55
C ALA A 120 -4.02 -7.38 -5.54
N CYS A 121 -3.28 -6.83 -4.58
CA CYS A 121 -3.80 -5.81 -3.66
C CYS A 121 -4.19 -4.51 -4.37
N PHE A 122 -3.60 -4.23 -5.53
CA PHE A 122 -3.88 -3.04 -6.34
C PHE A 122 -4.70 -3.33 -7.60
N HIS A 123 -5.17 -4.57 -7.80
CA HIS A 123 -5.83 -5.02 -9.04
C HIS A 123 -4.97 -4.89 -10.30
N LEU A 124 -3.67 -5.15 -10.18
CA LEU A 124 -2.68 -4.98 -11.26
C LEU A 124 -2.11 -6.30 -11.79
N GLN A 125 -2.85 -7.40 -11.65
CA GLN A 125 -2.36 -8.75 -11.94
C GLN A 125 -2.06 -8.94 -13.43
N ASP A 126 -2.82 -8.28 -14.29
CA ASP A 126 -2.70 -8.40 -15.76
C ASP A 126 -1.39 -7.79 -16.29
N GLY A 127 -0.77 -6.88 -15.55
CA GLY A 127 0.50 -6.22 -15.93
C GLY A 127 1.75 -6.87 -15.35
N MET A 128 1.66 -8.11 -14.86
CA MET A 128 2.74 -8.76 -14.11
C MET A 128 4.03 -8.87 -14.92
N GLU A 129 3.96 -9.26 -16.19
CA GLU A 129 5.14 -9.48 -17.03
C GLU A 129 5.86 -8.17 -17.33
N GLU A 130 5.12 -7.12 -17.70
CA GLU A 130 5.65 -5.80 -17.99
C GLU A 130 6.27 -5.15 -16.76
N LEU A 131 5.59 -5.22 -15.61
CA LEU A 131 6.06 -4.61 -14.38
C LEU A 131 7.29 -5.33 -13.81
N GLN A 132 7.38 -6.66 -13.98
CA GLN A 132 8.53 -7.45 -13.52
C GLN A 132 9.79 -7.24 -14.38
N ALA A 133 9.63 -6.78 -15.63
CA ALA A 133 10.75 -6.42 -16.50
C ALA A 133 11.43 -5.09 -16.10
N LEU A 134 10.78 -4.28 -15.26
CA LEU A 134 11.29 -2.99 -14.80
C LEU A 134 12.15 -3.12 -13.54
N GLU A 135 13.03 -2.14 -13.33
CA GLU A 135 13.71 -2.00 -12.04
C GLU A 135 12.69 -1.75 -10.92
N ALA A 136 12.90 -2.32 -9.73
CA ALA A 136 11.92 -2.31 -8.65
C ALA A 136 11.35 -0.90 -8.30
N PRO A 137 12.16 0.18 -8.24
CA PRO A 137 11.62 1.52 -7.98
C PRO A 137 10.70 2.01 -9.10
N VAL A 138 11.03 1.70 -10.36
CA VAL A 138 10.23 2.05 -11.54
C VAL A 138 8.94 1.23 -11.56
N ALA A 139 9.04 -0.08 -11.30
CA ALA A 139 7.88 -0.97 -11.22
C ALA A 139 6.89 -0.52 -10.14
N ALA A 140 7.38 -0.20 -8.93
CA ALA A 140 6.53 0.27 -7.83
C ALA A 140 5.79 1.56 -8.19
N PHE A 141 6.45 2.45 -8.93
CA PHE A 141 5.85 3.68 -9.37
C PHE A 141 4.84 3.51 -10.50
N CYS A 142 5.15 2.67 -11.49
CA CYS A 142 4.18 2.29 -12.51
C CYS A 142 2.94 1.67 -11.86
N CYS A 143 3.10 0.83 -10.83
CA CYS A 143 1.97 0.30 -10.07
C CYS A 143 1.13 1.43 -9.44
N LEU A 144 1.79 2.41 -8.80
CA LEU A 144 1.11 3.55 -8.20
C LEU A 144 0.31 4.36 -9.23
N LEU A 145 0.93 4.68 -10.37
CA LEU A 145 0.27 5.46 -11.43
C LEU A 145 -0.90 4.71 -12.06
N VAL A 146 -0.72 3.44 -12.42
CA VAL A 146 -1.81 2.64 -12.99
C VAL A 146 -2.95 2.51 -11.98
N TYR A 147 -2.64 2.28 -10.71
CA TYR A 147 -3.64 2.26 -9.65
C TYR A 147 -4.40 3.58 -9.57
N LEU A 148 -3.70 4.71 -9.52
CA LEU A 148 -4.33 6.03 -9.48
C LEU A 148 -5.26 6.25 -10.69
N MET A 149 -4.80 5.94 -11.90
CA MET A 149 -5.61 6.04 -13.12
C MET A 149 -6.87 5.16 -13.10
N MET A 150 -6.89 4.09 -12.31
CA MET A 150 -8.08 3.27 -12.09
C MET A 150 -9.01 3.81 -11.00
N GLN A 151 -8.49 4.58 -10.04
CA GLN A 151 -9.27 5.08 -8.90
C GLN A 151 -9.86 6.48 -9.13
N VAL A 152 -9.24 7.31 -9.97
CA VAL A 152 -9.68 8.70 -10.20
C VAL A 152 -10.25 8.88 -11.61
N SER A 153 -11.13 9.88 -11.76
CA SER A 153 -11.81 10.14 -13.05
C SER A 153 -10.93 10.91 -14.04
N SER A 154 -9.98 11.69 -13.54
CA SER A 154 -9.06 12.50 -14.32
C SER A 154 -7.73 12.63 -13.61
N LEU A 155 -6.66 12.75 -14.39
CA LEU A 155 -5.32 13.10 -13.96
C LEU A 155 -4.78 14.14 -14.93
N SER A 156 -4.22 15.23 -14.40
CA SER A 156 -3.55 16.23 -15.22
C SER A 156 -2.35 15.61 -15.93
N LEU A 157 -2.15 16.02 -17.19
CA LEU A 157 -0.97 15.61 -17.96
C LEU A 157 0.31 16.20 -17.35
N GLU A 158 0.23 17.42 -16.82
CA GLU A 158 1.31 18.08 -16.09
C GLU A 158 1.72 17.29 -14.85
N ASP A 159 0.75 16.85 -14.05
CA ASP A 159 1.02 16.01 -12.87
C ASP A 159 1.65 14.68 -13.27
N LEU A 160 1.11 14.00 -14.28
CA LEU A 160 1.67 12.75 -14.80
C LEU A 160 3.13 12.94 -15.28
N ASN A 161 3.40 14.03 -16.00
CA ASN A 161 4.75 14.35 -16.46
C ASN A 161 5.70 14.65 -15.29
N ALA A 162 5.25 15.39 -14.28
CA ALA A 162 6.02 15.67 -13.07
C ALA A 162 6.35 14.38 -12.31
N PHE A 163 5.37 13.49 -12.20
CA PHE A 163 5.49 12.15 -11.63
C PHE A 163 6.55 11.31 -12.38
N VAL A 164 6.47 11.21 -13.70
CA VAL A 164 7.44 10.45 -14.50
C VAL A 164 8.84 11.07 -14.40
N ALA A 165 8.94 12.40 -14.44
CA ALA A 165 10.21 13.10 -14.30
C ALA A 165 10.87 12.83 -12.95
N LEU A 166 10.10 12.75 -11.86
CA LEU A 166 10.62 12.42 -10.52
C LEU A 166 11.41 11.11 -10.53
N ILE A 167 10.85 10.08 -11.15
CA ILE A 167 11.41 8.72 -11.17
C ILE A 167 12.60 8.59 -12.11
N LEU A 168 12.50 9.19 -13.30
CA LEU A 168 13.55 9.07 -14.32
C LEU A 168 14.75 9.99 -14.03
N CYS A 169 14.51 11.16 -13.43
CA CYS A 169 15.56 12.15 -13.20
C CYS A 169 16.20 12.05 -11.81
N LEU A 170 15.45 11.66 -10.77
CA LEU A 170 16.00 11.52 -9.42
C LEU A 170 16.47 10.08 -9.20
N LYS A 171 17.77 9.85 -9.44
CA LYS A 171 18.40 8.60 -9.01
C LYS A 171 18.42 8.54 -7.49
N GLY A 172 17.75 7.53 -6.93
CA GLY A 172 17.86 7.21 -5.51
C GLY A 172 19.33 7.04 -5.14
N LYS A 173 19.75 7.70 -4.05
CA LYS A 173 21.08 7.52 -3.47
C LYS A 173 20.95 6.60 -2.25
N SER A 174 21.81 5.60 -2.16
CA SER A 174 21.91 4.77 -0.96
C SER A 174 22.36 5.59 0.24
N ALA A 175 22.07 5.13 1.45
CA ALA A 175 22.55 5.78 2.67
C ALA A 175 24.08 5.98 2.66
N ALA A 176 24.83 5.02 2.10
CA ALA A 176 26.28 5.12 1.91
C ALA A 176 26.68 6.22 0.92
N GLN A 177 25.92 6.39 -0.18
CA GLN A 177 26.14 7.47 -1.15
C GLN A 177 25.79 8.85 -0.58
N LEU A 178 24.83 8.92 0.34
CA LEU A 178 24.42 10.16 1.00
C LEU A 178 25.39 10.57 2.13
N ALA A 179 26.00 9.61 2.82
CA ALA A 179 26.94 9.87 3.91
C ALA A 179 28.20 10.66 3.49
N GLY A 180 28.52 10.66 2.19
CA GLY A 180 29.64 11.41 1.61
C GLY A 180 29.31 12.83 1.12
N LEU A 181 28.04 13.27 1.21
CA LEU A 181 27.66 14.64 0.85
C LEU A 181 28.04 15.59 1.98
N GLN A 182 28.95 16.54 1.71
CA GLN A 182 29.18 17.66 2.62
C GLN A 182 28.02 18.65 2.48
N VAL A 183 27.44 19.04 3.61
CA VAL A 183 26.37 20.06 3.72
C VAL A 183 26.99 21.45 3.65
#